data_AF-A0A4Q9MQU3-F1
#
_entry.id   AF-A0A4Q9MQU3-F1
#
_cell.length_a   1.000
_cell.length_b   1.000
_cell.length_c   1.000
_cell.angle_alpha   90.00
_cell.angle_beta   90.00
_cell.angle_gamma   90.00
#
_symmetry.space_group_name_H-M   'P 1'
#
loop_
_entity.id
_entity.type
_entity.pdbx_description
1 polymer ?
#
loop_
_entity_poly.entity_id
_entity_poly.type
_entity_poly.pdbx_seq_one_letter_code
_entity_poly.pdbx_strand_id
1 'polypeptide(L)'
;MAQRAPSATGPPNQHMQRLNGAIARLEDLGTVFETFQSNATKALRVLREEVKELREELKITNGRVGFVESLIDVEEEGENEVEEGEGVAGEVLGEVLLDPVQESINANQQSKELADGKAIKDVVNETYQLLLGIPKLYKKYLPAYPDGEEEWPTDSATGHRLLRFNWYAIAKDPVNAVSIKAIVDAIRATGAERVQGCAPFLPHVLDAHLLERITTKFYYLAKQYKAYHAHDSQTYHAGNGEGRNGEDDIFGGEREDLEEGSEGEGARMEGALRRARAATVAAQRERKARGTPWDDAKYAAAFLVNAQSDNEDEYKEGERPPGAPIRYKRRRPGWRSTLLQQLYDEVDARPDPTPDKARMMVERVMGTDLERIKPPKALLKNRVRAWMVKDDVLERNRDWLEGRRVARDGKLWGEEDDPVEDTVKRKKDRQGGGRKAKRPRADTSAIEAAHARVAKVTGGIHPDVIFDALDG
;
A
#
# COMPACT_ATOMS: atom_id res chain seq x y z
N MET A 1 -17.62 74.92 -85.69
CA MET A 1 -17.71 73.57 -85.06
C MET A 1 -17.07 73.66 -83.69
N ALA A 2 -17.88 73.80 -82.64
CA ALA A 2 -17.40 74.04 -81.28
C ALA A 2 -17.04 72.70 -80.59
N GLN A 3 -15.80 72.61 -80.13
CA GLN A 3 -15.28 71.49 -79.33
C GLN A 3 -15.90 71.53 -77.93
N ARG A 4 -16.48 70.41 -77.51
CA ARG A 4 -17.05 70.20 -76.17
C ARG A 4 -15.93 69.67 -75.27
N ALA A 5 -15.53 70.47 -74.29
CA ALA A 5 -14.53 70.10 -73.29
C ALA A 5 -15.09 69.02 -72.32
N PRO A 6 -14.25 68.09 -71.84
CA PRO A 6 -14.66 67.06 -70.88
C PRO A 6 -14.84 67.65 -69.48
N SER A 7 -15.95 67.27 -68.84
CA SER A 7 -16.35 67.67 -67.49
C SER A 7 -15.42 67.08 -66.42
N ALA A 8 -14.97 67.94 -65.52
CA ALA A 8 -14.13 67.64 -64.37
C ALA A 8 -14.75 66.58 -63.44
N THR A 9 -13.95 65.56 -63.12
CA THR A 9 -14.18 64.63 -62.01
C THR A 9 -14.05 65.38 -60.69
N GLY A 10 -15.17 65.58 -59.98
CA GLY A 10 -15.20 66.18 -58.65
C GLY A 10 -14.45 65.32 -57.61
N PRO A 11 -13.99 65.92 -56.50
CA PRO A 11 -13.20 65.24 -55.49
C PRO A 11 -13.98 64.06 -54.88
N PRO A 12 -13.31 62.91 -54.64
CA PRO A 12 -13.97 61.72 -54.12
C PRO A 12 -14.62 62.01 -52.77
N ASN A 13 -15.89 61.63 -52.65
CA ASN A 13 -16.71 61.83 -51.46
C ASN A 13 -16.10 61.05 -50.26
N GLN A 14 -15.38 61.75 -49.39
CA GLN A 14 -14.62 61.18 -48.26
C GLN A 14 -15.48 60.28 -47.34
N HIS A 15 -16.77 60.56 -47.24
CA HIS A 15 -17.71 59.74 -46.47
C HIS A 15 -17.92 58.35 -47.09
N MET A 16 -17.98 58.25 -48.43
CA MET A 16 -18.08 56.96 -49.12
C MET A 16 -16.82 56.11 -48.92
N GLN A 17 -15.64 56.72 -48.92
CA GLN A 17 -14.39 56.01 -48.64
C GLN A 17 -14.34 55.47 -47.21
N ARG A 18 -14.81 56.25 -46.22
CA ARG A 18 -14.91 55.79 -44.83
C ARG A 18 -15.92 54.66 -44.65
N LEU A 19 -17.07 54.75 -45.31
CA LEU A 19 -18.10 53.72 -45.27
C LEU A 19 -17.58 52.41 -45.88
N ASN A 20 -16.98 52.46 -47.08
CA ASN A 20 -16.40 51.29 -47.73
C ASN A 20 -15.27 50.67 -46.87
N GLY A 21 -14.45 51.50 -46.24
CA GLY A 21 -13.42 51.03 -45.29
C GLY A 21 -14.00 50.37 -44.04
N ALA A 22 -15.13 50.84 -43.53
CA ALA A 22 -15.83 50.21 -42.41
C ALA A 22 -16.49 48.88 -42.80
N ILE A 23 -17.08 48.81 -43.99
CA ILE A 23 -17.66 47.57 -44.55
C ILE A 23 -16.56 46.51 -44.71
N ALA A 24 -15.43 46.85 -45.32
CA ALA A 24 -14.31 45.92 -45.48
C ALA A 24 -13.80 45.37 -44.13
N ARG A 25 -13.69 46.23 -43.10
CA ARG A 25 -13.30 45.78 -41.75
C ARG A 25 -14.33 44.86 -41.08
N LEU A 26 -15.62 45.08 -41.34
CA LEU A 26 -16.68 44.20 -40.83
C LEU A 26 -16.67 42.85 -41.54
N GLU A 27 -16.42 42.83 -42.84
CA GLU A 27 -16.22 41.59 -43.61
C GLU A 27 -15.00 40.82 -43.11
N ASP A 28 -13.85 41.50 -42.93
CA ASP A 28 -12.65 40.91 -42.34
C ASP A 28 -12.94 40.32 -40.95
N LEU A 29 -13.61 41.07 -40.07
CA LEU A 29 -13.99 40.60 -38.73
C LEU A 29 -14.93 39.39 -38.79
N GLY A 30 -15.85 39.36 -39.75
CA GLY A 30 -16.73 38.22 -40.00
C GLY A 30 -15.94 36.96 -40.33
N THR A 31 -14.96 37.06 -41.24
CA THR A 31 -14.10 35.91 -41.59
C THR A 31 -13.25 35.42 -40.42
N VAL A 32 -12.74 36.34 -39.58
CA VAL A 32 -11.99 35.99 -38.36
C VAL A 32 -12.89 35.26 -37.37
N PHE A 33 -14.12 35.73 -37.17
CA PHE A 33 -15.07 35.10 -36.25
C PHE A 33 -15.49 33.69 -36.72
N GLU A 34 -15.77 33.50 -38.02
CA GLU A 34 -16.07 32.18 -38.59
C GLU A 34 -14.89 31.22 -38.44
N THR A 35 -13.66 31.71 -38.65
CA THR A 35 -12.44 30.92 -38.46
C THR A 35 -12.27 30.51 -36.99
N PHE A 36 -12.45 31.45 -36.06
CA PHE A 36 -12.40 31.18 -34.62
C PHE A 36 -13.46 30.15 -34.20
N GLN A 37 -14.71 30.31 -34.64
CA GLN A 37 -15.78 29.36 -34.33
C GLN A 37 -15.49 27.95 -34.86
N SER A 38 -14.94 27.86 -36.07
CA SER A 38 -14.50 26.60 -36.68
C SER A 38 -13.38 25.94 -35.85
N ASN A 39 -12.38 26.71 -35.43
CA ASN A 39 -11.27 26.22 -34.62
C ASN A 39 -11.73 25.79 -33.21
N ALA A 40 -12.55 26.60 -32.54
CA ALA A 40 -13.11 26.26 -31.22
C ALA A 40 -13.94 24.98 -31.27
N THR A 41 -14.75 24.78 -32.32
CA THR A 41 -15.53 23.56 -32.52
C THR A 41 -14.63 22.33 -32.73
N LYS A 42 -13.51 22.49 -33.45
CA LYS A 42 -12.52 21.41 -33.61
C LYS A 42 -11.83 21.08 -32.28
N ALA A 43 -11.38 22.09 -31.54
CA ALA A 43 -10.74 21.89 -30.23
C ALA A 43 -11.66 21.18 -29.23
N LEU A 44 -12.93 21.57 -29.15
CA LEU A 44 -13.92 20.87 -28.33
C LEU A 44 -14.10 19.40 -28.74
N ARG A 45 -14.02 19.08 -30.02
CA ARG A 45 -14.10 17.70 -30.51
C ARG A 45 -12.86 16.89 -30.11
N VAL A 46 -11.67 17.50 -30.19
CA VAL A 46 -10.41 16.88 -29.76
C VAL A 46 -10.44 16.59 -28.26
N LEU A 47 -10.78 17.58 -27.41
CA LEU A 47 -10.90 17.41 -25.96
C LEU A 47 -11.85 16.27 -25.58
N ARG A 48 -13.00 16.18 -26.27
CA ARG A 48 -13.98 15.10 -26.00
C ARG A 48 -13.43 13.71 -26.30
N GLU A 49 -12.59 13.56 -27.32
CA GLU A 49 -11.99 12.27 -27.65
C GLU A 49 -10.79 11.95 -26.74
N GLU A 50 -9.98 12.94 -26.35
CA GLU A 50 -8.90 12.76 -25.36
C GLU A 50 -9.45 12.35 -23.99
N VAL A 51 -10.55 12.97 -23.52
CA VAL A 51 -11.19 12.57 -22.26
C VAL A 51 -11.67 11.11 -22.32
N LYS A 52 -12.15 10.64 -23.47
CA LYS A 52 -12.52 9.22 -23.64
C LYS A 52 -11.29 8.32 -23.62
N GLU A 53 -10.20 8.71 -24.27
CA GLU A 53 -8.93 7.98 -24.27
C GLU A 53 -8.39 7.84 -22.85
N LEU A 54 -8.27 8.94 -22.10
CA LEU A 54 -7.80 8.94 -20.72
C LEU A 54 -8.67 8.08 -19.80
N ARG A 55 -9.99 8.04 -20.01
CA ARG A 55 -10.90 7.16 -19.23
C ARG A 55 -10.61 5.68 -19.48
N GLU A 56 -10.35 5.28 -20.72
CA GLU A 56 -9.99 3.89 -21.05
C GLU A 56 -8.60 3.51 -20.51
N GLU A 57 -7.63 4.41 -20.59
CA GLU A 57 -6.32 4.21 -19.96
C GLU A 57 -6.44 4.03 -18.45
N LEU A 58 -7.20 4.93 -17.79
CA LEU A 58 -7.43 4.91 -16.35
C LEU A 58 -8.05 3.59 -15.91
N LYS A 59 -9.03 3.09 -16.67
CA LYS A 59 -9.66 1.77 -16.45
C LYS A 59 -8.65 0.63 -16.50
N ILE A 60 -7.71 0.64 -17.45
CA ILE A 60 -6.67 -0.38 -17.57
C ILE A 60 -5.63 -0.27 -16.44
N THR A 61 -5.21 0.94 -16.08
CA THR A 61 -4.31 1.14 -14.94
C THR A 61 -4.95 0.71 -13.63
N ASN A 62 -6.23 1.02 -13.39
CA ASN A 62 -6.94 0.54 -12.21
C ASN A 62 -7.03 -0.98 -12.18
N GLY A 63 -7.30 -1.63 -13.31
CA GLY A 63 -7.26 -3.10 -13.39
C GLY A 63 -5.88 -3.70 -13.11
N ARG A 64 -4.80 -3.01 -13.51
CA ARG A 64 -3.41 -3.41 -13.19
C ARG A 64 -3.08 -3.19 -11.73
N VAL A 65 -3.51 -2.07 -11.15
CA VAL A 65 -3.32 -1.74 -9.73
C VAL A 65 -4.06 -2.75 -8.86
N GLY A 66 -5.34 -3.04 -9.14
CA GLY A 66 -6.09 -4.08 -8.43
C GLY A 66 -5.47 -5.48 -8.55
N PHE A 67 -4.87 -5.80 -9.72
CA PHE A 67 -4.09 -7.04 -9.85
C PHE A 67 -2.80 -7.04 -8.99
N VAL A 68 -2.11 -5.91 -8.88
CA VAL A 68 -0.92 -5.78 -8.03
C VAL A 68 -1.29 -5.81 -6.55
N GLU A 69 -2.37 -5.14 -6.17
CA GLU A 69 -2.94 -5.12 -4.81
C GLU A 69 -3.37 -6.52 -4.35
N SER A 70 -4.08 -7.27 -5.21
CA SER A 70 -4.40 -8.68 -4.97
C SER A 70 -3.17 -9.60 -4.91
N LEU A 71 -2.03 -9.20 -5.49
CA LEU A 71 -0.76 -9.93 -5.37
C LEU A 71 0.00 -9.59 -4.07
N ILE A 72 -0.28 -8.42 -3.48
CA ILE A 72 0.38 -7.89 -2.28
C ILE A 72 -0.48 -8.12 -1.02
N ASP A 73 -1.63 -8.79 -1.14
CA ASP A 73 -2.56 -9.07 -0.03
C ASP A 73 -3.09 -7.76 0.62
N VAL A 74 -3.15 -6.69 -0.19
CA VAL A 74 -3.88 -5.45 0.13
C VAL A 74 -5.23 -5.59 -0.57
N GLU A 75 -6.13 -6.39 -0.01
CA GLU A 75 -7.50 -6.47 -0.52
C GLU A 75 -8.24 -5.18 -0.17
N GLU A 76 -8.34 -4.25 -1.13
CA GLU A 76 -9.35 -3.19 -1.11
C GLU A 76 -10.52 -3.67 -2.01
N GLU A 77 -11.54 -4.29 -1.41
CA GLU A 77 -12.75 -4.75 -2.12
C GLU A 77 -13.76 -3.60 -2.23
N GLY A 78 -14.00 -3.11 -3.45
CA GLY A 78 -15.11 -2.20 -3.74
C GLY A 78 -15.37 -2.02 -5.24
N GLU A 79 -15.99 -3.00 -5.90
CA GLU A 79 -16.59 -2.81 -7.22
C GLU A 79 -17.88 -1.99 -7.08
N ASN A 80 -17.88 -0.75 -7.59
CA ASN A 80 -19.10 0.04 -7.80
C ASN A 80 -19.60 -0.17 -9.24
N GLU A 81 -20.76 -0.82 -9.39
CA GLU A 81 -21.55 -0.76 -10.61
C GLU A 81 -22.16 0.64 -10.75
N VAL A 82 -21.76 1.38 -11.78
CA VAL A 82 -22.40 2.66 -12.14
C VAL A 82 -23.47 2.35 -13.18
N GLU A 83 -24.73 2.43 -12.75
CA GLU A 83 -25.91 2.35 -13.61
C GLU A 83 -26.09 3.72 -14.30
N GLU A 84 -25.86 3.79 -15.61
CA GLU A 84 -26.08 5.00 -16.41
C GLU A 84 -27.59 5.24 -16.59
N GLY A 85 -28.14 6.18 -15.82
CA GLY A 85 -29.48 6.73 -16.02
C GLY A 85 -29.46 7.95 -16.94
N GLU A 86 -30.05 7.82 -18.13
CA GLU A 86 -30.36 8.94 -19.04
C GLU A 86 -31.35 9.92 -18.39
N GLY A 87 -30.96 11.20 -18.29
CA GLY A 87 -31.76 12.28 -17.72
C GLY A 87 -31.62 13.59 -18.50
N VAL A 88 -32.62 13.82 -19.34
CA VAL A 88 -33.01 14.98 -20.17
C VAL A 88 -32.45 16.37 -19.80
N ALA A 89 -32.03 17.08 -20.86
CA ALA A 89 -31.57 18.46 -20.90
C ALA A 89 -32.60 19.50 -20.40
N GLY A 90 -32.10 20.48 -19.63
CA GLY A 90 -32.77 21.74 -19.32
C GLY A 90 -31.74 22.83 -19.06
N GLU A 91 -31.80 23.89 -19.84
CA GLU A 91 -30.81 24.98 -19.95
C GLU A 91 -31.15 26.16 -19.01
N VAL A 92 -30.11 26.92 -18.61
CA VAL A 92 -30.07 28.37 -18.28
C VAL A 92 -29.66 28.78 -16.83
N LEU A 93 -28.41 29.28 -16.78
CA LEU A 93 -27.78 30.39 -15.99
C LEU A 93 -27.50 30.27 -14.47
N GLY A 94 -26.20 30.30 -14.13
CA GLY A 94 -25.69 31.46 -13.37
C GLY A 94 -25.14 31.26 -11.95
N GLU A 95 -24.51 30.13 -11.63
CA GLU A 95 -23.63 29.96 -10.46
C GLU A 95 -22.43 29.12 -10.91
N VAL A 96 -21.25 29.29 -10.30
CA VAL A 96 -20.12 28.39 -10.53
C VAL A 96 -20.49 27.03 -9.91
N LEU A 97 -21.31 26.27 -10.62
CA LEU A 97 -21.68 24.90 -10.32
C LEU A 97 -20.40 24.09 -10.46
N LEU A 98 -19.84 23.69 -9.31
CA LEU A 98 -18.97 22.53 -9.29
C LEU A 98 -19.73 21.40 -9.96
N ASP A 99 -19.05 20.69 -10.86
CA ASP A 99 -19.63 19.56 -11.57
C ASP A 99 -20.24 18.60 -10.52
N PRO A 100 -21.54 18.24 -10.59
CA PRO A 100 -22.18 17.35 -9.63
C PRO A 100 -21.44 16.01 -9.49
N VAL A 101 -20.69 15.61 -10.52
CA VAL A 101 -19.79 14.46 -10.47
C VAL A 101 -18.64 14.68 -9.49
N GLN A 102 -18.03 15.86 -9.48
CA GLN A 102 -16.92 16.19 -8.58
C GLN A 102 -17.36 16.29 -7.12
N GLU A 103 -18.55 16.83 -6.86
CA GLU A 103 -19.12 16.86 -5.50
C GLU A 103 -19.39 15.44 -4.97
N SER A 104 -19.89 14.54 -5.82
CA SER A 104 -20.09 13.13 -5.49
C SER A 104 -18.76 12.42 -5.18
N ILE A 105 -17.71 12.65 -5.98
CA ILE A 105 -16.37 12.09 -5.74
C ILE A 105 -15.82 12.59 -4.39
N ASN A 106 -15.92 13.89 -4.14
CA ASN A 106 -15.43 14.49 -2.90
C ASN A 106 -16.20 13.96 -1.67
N ALA A 107 -17.53 13.82 -1.77
CA ALA A 107 -18.37 13.27 -0.72
C ALA A 107 -18.05 11.78 -0.44
N ASN A 108 -17.77 11.01 -1.50
CA ASN A 108 -17.37 9.61 -1.38
C ASN A 108 -16.02 9.49 -0.65
N GLN A 109 -15.01 10.25 -1.09
CA GLN A 109 -13.69 10.28 -0.46
C GLN A 109 -13.77 10.73 1.01
N GLN A 110 -14.51 11.81 1.28
CA GLN A 110 -14.73 12.30 2.64
C GLN A 110 -15.42 11.25 3.50
N SER A 111 -16.43 10.55 2.97
CA SER A 111 -17.09 9.47 3.70
C SER A 111 -16.12 8.35 4.06
N LYS A 112 -15.19 7.99 3.18
CA LYS A 112 -14.19 6.95 3.43
C LYS A 112 -13.22 7.37 4.52
N GLU A 113 -12.71 8.60 4.44
CA GLU A 113 -11.82 9.17 5.46
C GLU A 113 -12.49 9.23 6.85
N LEU A 114 -13.77 9.61 6.89
CA LEU A 114 -14.56 9.61 8.13
C LEU A 114 -14.77 8.20 8.68
N ALA A 115 -15.05 7.21 7.81
CA ALA A 115 -15.22 5.82 8.21
C ALA A 115 -13.95 5.23 8.85
N ASP A 116 -12.78 5.65 8.37
CA ASP A 116 -11.47 5.29 8.93
C ASP A 116 -11.04 6.14 10.13
N GLY A 117 -11.81 7.16 10.47
CA GLY A 117 -11.61 7.99 11.64
C GLY A 117 -11.70 7.19 12.95
N LYS A 118 -10.99 7.67 13.99
CA LYS A 118 -10.99 7.03 15.31
C LYS A 118 -12.40 6.89 15.90
N ALA A 119 -13.26 7.88 15.71
CA ALA A 119 -14.61 7.87 16.27
C ALA A 119 -15.48 6.73 15.71
N ILE A 120 -15.40 6.47 14.39
CA ILE A 120 -16.12 5.36 13.75
C ILE A 120 -15.49 4.01 14.14
N LYS A 121 -14.16 3.95 14.26
CA LYS A 121 -13.47 2.77 14.78
C LYS A 121 -13.93 2.38 16.19
N ASP A 122 -14.09 3.37 17.07
CA ASP A 122 -14.51 3.16 18.45
C ASP A 122 -15.96 2.64 18.52
N VAL A 123 -16.90 3.24 17.78
CA VAL A 123 -18.31 2.77 17.78
C VAL A 123 -18.47 1.38 17.16
N VAL A 124 -17.67 1.03 16.14
CA VAL A 124 -17.63 -0.34 15.60
C VAL A 124 -17.15 -1.31 16.67
N ASN A 125 -16.04 -0.99 17.36
CA ASN A 125 -15.50 -1.86 18.41
C ASN A 125 -16.48 -2.06 19.57
N GLU A 126 -17.12 -0.99 20.06
CA GLU A 126 -18.12 -1.07 21.14
C GLU A 126 -19.36 -1.84 20.71
N THR A 127 -19.81 -1.68 19.46
CA THR A 127 -20.95 -2.43 18.94
C THR A 127 -20.65 -3.92 18.85
N TYR A 128 -19.46 -4.31 18.39
CA TYR A 128 -19.04 -5.71 18.44
C TYR A 128 -19.02 -6.26 19.87
N GLN A 129 -18.48 -5.51 20.83
CA GLN A 129 -18.43 -5.94 22.24
C GLN A 129 -19.83 -6.18 22.81
N LEU A 130 -20.73 -5.21 22.60
CA LEU A 130 -22.11 -5.29 23.06
C LEU A 130 -22.83 -6.50 22.43
N LEU A 131 -22.84 -6.58 21.10
CA LEU A 131 -23.63 -7.59 20.41
C LEU A 131 -23.07 -9.00 20.54
N LEU A 132 -21.76 -9.17 20.79
CA LEU A 132 -21.18 -10.47 21.13
C LEU A 132 -21.35 -10.82 22.63
N GLY A 133 -21.64 -9.83 23.47
CA GLY A 133 -21.75 -9.97 24.93
C GLY A 133 -20.40 -10.21 25.59
N ILE A 134 -19.34 -9.53 25.12
CA ILE A 134 -17.97 -9.72 25.59
C ILE A 134 -17.36 -8.41 26.08
N PRO A 135 -16.54 -8.42 27.14
CA PRO A 135 -16.01 -7.19 27.72
C PRO A 135 -14.94 -6.53 26.85
N LYS A 136 -14.21 -7.32 26.05
CA LYS A 136 -13.09 -6.85 25.22
C LYS A 136 -12.94 -7.72 23.97
N LEU A 137 -12.57 -7.10 22.85
CA LEU A 137 -12.29 -7.79 21.58
C LEU A 137 -10.89 -8.41 21.55
N TYR A 138 -10.60 -9.31 22.49
CA TYR A 138 -9.36 -10.08 22.50
C TYR A 138 -9.62 -11.52 22.09
N LYS A 139 -8.63 -12.14 21.44
CA LYS A 139 -8.71 -13.50 20.88
C LYS A 139 -9.28 -14.56 21.84
N LYS A 140 -8.90 -14.51 23.12
CA LYS A 140 -9.38 -15.44 24.17
C LYS A 140 -10.83 -15.25 24.62
N TYR A 141 -11.45 -14.12 24.29
CA TYR A 141 -12.83 -13.79 24.64
C TYR A 141 -13.79 -13.89 23.45
N LEU A 142 -13.29 -14.14 22.25
CA LEU A 142 -14.13 -14.27 21.07
C LEU A 142 -14.92 -15.58 21.16
N PRO A 143 -16.27 -15.54 21.12
CA PRO A 143 -17.09 -16.72 21.29
C PRO A 143 -17.07 -17.59 20.02
N ALA A 144 -17.07 -18.90 20.18
CA ALA A 144 -17.22 -19.84 19.07
C ALA A 144 -18.62 -19.75 18.44
N TYR A 145 -18.76 -20.23 17.20
CA TYR A 145 -20.08 -20.46 16.62
C TYR A 145 -20.70 -21.70 17.29
N PRO A 146 -21.96 -21.67 17.75
CA PRO A 146 -22.60 -22.82 18.39
C PRO A 146 -22.67 -24.01 17.44
N ASP A 147 -22.28 -25.19 17.91
CA ASP A 147 -22.35 -26.45 17.15
C ASP A 147 -23.60 -27.24 17.54
N GLY A 148 -24.49 -27.54 16.57
CA GLY A 148 -25.60 -28.47 16.74
C GLY A 148 -26.71 -27.99 17.68
N GLU A 149 -26.82 -28.61 18.85
CA GLU A 149 -27.89 -28.43 19.85
C GLU A 149 -27.56 -27.40 20.94
N GLU A 150 -26.40 -26.73 20.86
CA GLU A 150 -26.01 -25.72 21.84
C GLU A 150 -26.99 -24.53 21.86
N GLU A 151 -27.47 -24.18 23.05
CA GLU A 151 -28.45 -23.11 23.21
C GLU A 151 -27.85 -21.76 22.82
N TRP A 152 -28.57 -21.01 21.99
CA TRP A 152 -28.08 -19.72 21.53
C TRP A 152 -28.00 -18.74 22.70
N PRO A 153 -26.82 -18.15 22.97
CA PRO A 153 -26.66 -17.30 24.13
C PRO A 153 -27.47 -16.02 24.00
N THR A 154 -28.08 -15.62 25.11
CA THR A 154 -28.89 -14.41 25.22
C THR A 154 -28.26 -13.45 26.22
N ASP A 155 -28.39 -12.16 25.97
CA ASP A 155 -28.03 -11.13 26.93
C ASP A 155 -29.02 -11.19 28.11
N SER A 156 -28.49 -11.33 29.32
CA SER A 156 -29.32 -11.46 30.53
C SER A 156 -30.10 -10.19 30.85
N ALA A 157 -29.62 -9.02 30.42
CA ALA A 157 -30.29 -7.75 30.69
C ALA A 157 -31.45 -7.49 29.73
N THR A 158 -31.27 -7.77 28.44
CA THR A 158 -32.24 -7.43 27.39
C THR A 158 -33.06 -8.63 26.90
N GLY A 159 -32.59 -9.86 27.16
CA GLY A 159 -33.15 -11.08 26.61
C GLY A 159 -32.87 -11.26 25.11
N HIS A 160 -32.16 -10.34 24.47
CA HIS A 160 -31.84 -10.44 23.04
C HIS A 160 -30.75 -11.48 22.79
N ARG A 161 -30.83 -12.16 21.65
CA ARG A 161 -29.80 -13.11 21.23
C ARG A 161 -28.49 -12.37 20.92
N LEU A 162 -27.40 -12.87 21.49
CA LEU A 162 -26.07 -12.39 21.18
C LEU A 162 -25.64 -12.91 19.81
N LEU A 163 -24.86 -12.12 19.07
CA LEU A 163 -24.30 -12.54 17.80
C LEU A 163 -23.24 -13.61 18.00
N ARG A 164 -23.18 -14.55 17.06
CA ARG A 164 -22.13 -15.57 16.98
C ARG A 164 -21.69 -15.67 15.53
N PHE A 165 -20.39 -15.59 15.31
CA PHE A 165 -19.78 -15.63 13.99
C PHE A 165 -19.16 -16.99 13.74
N ASN A 166 -19.35 -17.52 12.54
CA ASN A 166 -18.51 -18.60 12.05
C ASN A 166 -17.18 -18.00 11.59
N TRP A 167 -16.20 -17.98 12.50
CA TRP A 167 -14.88 -17.40 12.23
C TRP A 167 -14.12 -18.12 11.11
N TYR A 168 -14.49 -19.34 10.74
CA TYR A 168 -13.88 -20.08 9.63
C TYR A 168 -14.49 -19.74 8.27
N ALA A 169 -15.69 -19.16 8.25
CA ALA A 169 -16.34 -18.67 7.05
C ALA A 169 -15.96 -17.21 6.76
N ILE A 170 -16.21 -16.76 5.52
CA ILE A 170 -16.00 -15.37 5.10
C ILE A 170 -17.14 -14.46 5.57
N ALA A 171 -16.96 -13.14 5.48
CA ALA A 171 -17.98 -12.16 5.88
C ALA A 171 -19.28 -12.27 5.05
N LYS A 172 -19.14 -12.58 3.75
CA LYS A 172 -20.25 -12.73 2.79
C LYS A 172 -21.03 -14.04 2.96
N ASP A 173 -20.56 -14.96 3.82
CA ASP A 173 -21.31 -16.18 4.13
C ASP A 173 -22.68 -15.82 4.72
N PRO A 174 -23.80 -16.48 4.34
CA PRO A 174 -25.13 -16.10 4.80
C PRO A 174 -25.27 -15.99 6.31
N VAL A 175 -24.57 -16.83 7.07
CA VAL A 175 -24.59 -16.81 8.55
C VAL A 175 -23.94 -15.53 9.08
N ASN A 176 -22.76 -15.20 8.56
CA ASN A 176 -22.01 -14.03 9.00
C ASN A 176 -22.62 -12.74 8.46
N ALA A 177 -23.15 -12.74 7.24
CA ALA A 177 -23.75 -11.59 6.58
C ALA A 177 -24.95 -11.03 7.36
N VAL A 178 -25.81 -11.90 7.91
CA VAL A 178 -26.92 -11.50 8.79
C VAL A 178 -26.40 -10.77 10.04
N SER A 179 -25.34 -11.31 10.65
CA SER A 179 -24.72 -10.71 11.84
C SER A 179 -24.00 -9.40 11.54
N ILE A 180 -23.33 -9.28 10.39
CA ILE A 180 -22.70 -8.04 9.93
C ILE A 180 -23.75 -6.96 9.69
N LYS A 181 -24.87 -7.31 9.03
CA LYS A 181 -25.98 -6.39 8.83
C LYS A 181 -26.56 -5.91 10.17
N ALA A 182 -26.74 -6.81 11.14
CA ALA A 182 -27.20 -6.43 12.48
C ALA A 182 -26.25 -5.42 13.17
N ILE A 183 -24.93 -5.50 12.93
CA ILE A 183 -23.97 -4.52 13.43
C ILE A 183 -24.16 -3.16 12.74
N VAL A 184 -24.32 -3.13 11.41
CA VAL A 184 -24.60 -1.90 10.66
C VAL A 184 -25.85 -1.22 11.22
N ASP A 185 -26.95 -1.98 11.31
CA ASP A 185 -28.25 -1.50 11.79
C ASP A 185 -28.13 -0.95 13.22
N ALA A 186 -27.41 -1.64 14.11
CA ALA A 186 -27.20 -1.19 15.48
C ALA A 186 -26.35 0.08 15.59
N ILE A 187 -25.32 0.23 14.74
CA ILE A 187 -24.51 1.46 14.70
C ILE A 187 -25.37 2.63 14.20
N ARG A 188 -26.18 2.42 13.16
CA ARG A 188 -27.08 3.46 12.64
C ARG A 188 -28.14 3.87 13.66
N ALA A 189 -28.70 2.91 14.39
CA ALA A 189 -29.76 3.18 15.35
C ALA A 189 -29.25 3.86 16.63
N THR A 190 -28.13 3.40 17.19
CA THR A 190 -27.71 3.77 18.57
C THR A 190 -26.22 4.11 18.68
N GLY A 191 -25.48 4.17 17.58
CA GLY A 191 -24.03 4.40 17.61
C GLY A 191 -23.64 5.77 18.17
N ALA A 192 -24.36 6.82 17.78
CA ALA A 192 -24.13 8.19 18.25
C ALA A 192 -24.39 8.36 19.75
N GLU A 193 -25.35 7.62 20.32
CA GLU A 193 -25.65 7.65 21.75
C GLU A 193 -24.58 6.94 22.58
N ARG A 194 -24.09 5.79 22.07
CA ARG A 194 -23.06 4.98 22.74
C ARG A 194 -21.69 5.66 22.71
N VAL A 195 -21.29 6.14 21.54
CA VAL A 195 -20.02 6.86 21.36
C VAL A 195 -20.32 8.28 20.91
N GLN A 196 -20.49 9.18 21.87
CA GLN A 196 -20.83 10.59 21.61
C GLN A 196 -19.88 11.26 20.62
N GLY A 197 -18.60 10.88 20.64
CA GLY A 197 -17.59 11.39 19.71
C GLY A 197 -17.82 11.02 18.23
N CYS A 198 -18.66 10.02 17.92
CA CYS A 198 -18.99 9.64 16.54
C CYS A 198 -20.23 10.36 15.98
N ALA A 199 -21.06 10.96 16.84
CA ALA A 199 -22.28 11.66 16.45
C ALA A 199 -22.12 12.66 15.30
N PRO A 200 -21.09 13.54 15.25
CA PRO A 200 -20.95 14.49 14.16
C PRO A 200 -20.50 13.85 12.83
N PHE A 201 -19.93 12.64 12.87
CA PHE A 201 -19.34 12.01 11.68
C PHE A 201 -20.27 10.97 11.05
N LEU A 202 -21.01 10.22 11.88
CA LEU A 202 -21.80 9.08 11.44
C LEU A 202 -22.81 9.40 10.33
N PRO A 203 -23.54 10.55 10.34
CA PRO A 203 -24.46 10.91 9.25
C PRO A 203 -23.79 11.10 7.89
N HIS A 204 -22.49 11.43 7.87
CA HIS A 204 -21.72 11.67 6.65
C HIS A 204 -20.97 10.44 6.14
N VAL A 205 -21.00 9.35 6.89
CA VAL A 205 -20.44 8.07 6.45
C VAL A 205 -21.52 7.32 5.66
N LEU A 206 -21.23 6.94 4.42
CA LEU A 206 -22.06 6.08 3.57
C LEU A 206 -22.09 4.65 4.12
N ASP A 207 -23.21 3.94 3.91
CA ASP A 207 -23.39 2.56 4.38
C ASP A 207 -22.35 1.60 3.80
N ALA A 208 -21.92 1.80 2.54
CA ALA A 208 -20.90 0.99 1.90
C ALA A 208 -19.56 1.05 2.68
N HIS A 209 -19.08 2.25 3.02
CA HIS A 209 -17.83 2.42 3.77
C HIS A 209 -17.95 1.96 5.22
N LEU A 210 -19.13 2.11 5.85
CA LEU A 210 -19.37 1.57 7.19
C LEU A 210 -19.36 0.03 7.17
N LEU A 211 -20.01 -0.58 6.18
CA LEU A 211 -20.04 -2.03 5.98
C LEU A 211 -18.64 -2.59 5.72
N GLU A 212 -17.85 -1.93 4.87
CA GLU A 212 -16.45 -2.24 4.61
C GLU A 212 -15.66 -2.24 5.92
N ARG A 213 -15.77 -1.16 6.71
CA ARG A 213 -15.09 -1.02 8.00
C ARG A 213 -15.43 -2.14 8.99
N ILE A 214 -16.70 -2.51 9.08
CA ILE A 214 -17.17 -3.63 9.93
C ILE A 214 -16.60 -4.95 9.41
N THR A 215 -16.60 -5.16 8.10
CA THR A 215 -16.08 -6.36 7.45
C THR A 215 -14.57 -6.52 7.66
N THR A 216 -13.78 -5.46 7.51
CA THR A 216 -12.35 -5.45 7.84
C THR A 216 -12.13 -5.83 9.31
N LYS A 217 -12.97 -5.31 10.22
CA LYS A 217 -12.90 -5.67 11.64
C LYS A 217 -13.22 -7.14 11.87
N PHE A 218 -14.25 -7.68 11.21
CA PHE A 218 -14.58 -9.11 11.25
C PHE A 218 -13.38 -9.98 10.84
N TYR A 219 -12.73 -9.70 9.71
CA TYR A 219 -11.59 -10.49 9.24
C TYR A 219 -10.41 -10.44 10.21
N TYR A 220 -10.14 -9.28 10.80
CA TYR A 220 -9.16 -9.15 11.86
C TYR A 220 -9.47 -10.07 13.06
N LEU A 221 -10.72 -10.05 13.54
CA LEU A 221 -11.15 -10.89 14.67
C LEU A 221 -11.11 -12.38 14.31
N ALA A 222 -11.53 -12.76 13.11
CA ALA A 222 -11.47 -14.13 12.61
C ALA A 222 -10.02 -14.65 12.57
N LYS A 223 -9.08 -13.84 12.08
CA LYS A 223 -7.64 -14.17 12.07
C LYS A 223 -7.11 -14.38 13.49
N GLN A 224 -7.47 -13.50 14.42
CA GLN A 224 -7.07 -13.59 15.82
C GLN A 224 -7.65 -14.83 16.52
N TYR A 225 -8.91 -15.16 16.25
CA TYR A 225 -9.57 -16.37 16.74
C TYR A 225 -8.87 -17.62 16.23
N LYS A 226 -8.66 -17.74 14.91
CA LYS A 226 -7.97 -18.89 14.29
C LYS A 226 -6.57 -19.09 14.85
N ALA A 227 -5.80 -18.01 14.98
CA ALA A 227 -4.45 -18.08 15.53
C ALA A 227 -4.44 -18.57 16.98
N TYR A 228 -5.40 -18.13 17.80
CA TYR A 228 -5.52 -18.58 19.20
C TYR A 228 -5.86 -20.07 19.29
N HIS A 229 -6.86 -20.52 18.53
CA HIS A 229 -7.33 -21.91 18.59
C HIS A 229 -6.45 -22.92 17.82
N ALA A 230 -5.59 -22.46 16.91
CA ALA A 230 -4.58 -23.33 16.30
C ALA A 230 -3.62 -23.91 17.36
N HIS A 231 -3.20 -23.11 18.34
CA HIS A 231 -2.29 -23.55 19.40
C HIS A 231 -2.97 -24.46 20.43
N ASP A 232 -4.23 -24.21 20.79
CA ASP A 232 -4.97 -25.08 21.72
C ASP A 232 -5.22 -26.50 21.17
N SER A 233 -5.27 -26.66 19.84
CA SER A 233 -5.38 -27.98 19.23
C SER A 233 -4.08 -28.79 19.26
N GLN A 234 -2.92 -28.14 19.50
CA GLN A 234 -1.61 -28.79 19.56
C GLN A 234 -1.23 -29.26 20.97
N THR A 235 -1.82 -28.71 22.04
CA THR A 235 -1.47 -29.04 23.43
C THR A 235 -2.06 -30.37 23.94
N TYR A 236 -2.99 -31.00 23.22
CA TYR A 236 -3.60 -32.28 23.63
C TYR A 236 -3.14 -33.52 22.86
N HIS A 237 -2.26 -33.39 21.86
CA HIS A 237 -1.67 -34.53 21.16
C HIS A 237 -0.14 -34.47 21.17
N ALA A 238 0.44 -34.70 22.36
CA ALA A 238 1.77 -35.27 22.48
C ALA A 238 1.73 -36.74 22.02
N GLY A 239 1.70 -36.94 20.71
CA GLY A 239 1.69 -38.27 20.09
C GLY A 239 1.75 -38.17 18.58
N ASN A 240 2.98 -38.23 18.04
CA ASN A 240 3.33 -38.57 16.67
C ASN A 240 2.39 -38.11 15.55
N GLY A 241 2.77 -37.06 14.82
CA GLY A 241 2.11 -36.72 13.57
C GLY A 241 2.87 -35.68 12.78
N GLU A 242 3.67 -36.15 11.84
CA GLU A 242 4.40 -35.37 10.86
C GLU A 242 3.51 -34.39 10.09
N GLY A 243 4.07 -33.20 9.81
CA GLY A 243 3.82 -32.44 8.60
C GLY A 243 2.47 -31.74 8.50
N ARG A 244 2.43 -30.45 8.84
CA ARG A 244 1.43 -29.56 8.26
C ARG A 244 2.00 -28.24 7.75
N ASN A 245 1.54 -27.92 6.54
CA ASN A 245 2.07 -26.95 5.60
C ASN A 245 1.78 -25.51 6.03
N GLY A 246 2.84 -24.70 6.09
CA GLY A 246 2.79 -23.24 6.02
C GLY A 246 3.35 -22.75 4.67
N GLU A 247 2.49 -22.10 3.90
CA GLU A 247 2.72 -21.05 2.88
C GLU A 247 1.74 -19.95 3.36
N ASP A 248 2.07 -18.70 3.67
CA ASP A 248 3.03 -17.77 3.09
C ASP A 248 3.63 -16.86 4.18
N ASP A 249 4.95 -16.90 4.34
CA ASP A 249 5.74 -15.88 5.05
C ASP A 249 6.92 -15.53 4.13
N ILE A 250 6.63 -14.81 3.05
CA ILE A 250 7.60 -14.51 1.99
C ILE A 250 8.74 -13.58 2.42
N PHE A 251 8.73 -13.06 3.66
CA PHE A 251 9.90 -12.44 4.30
C PHE A 251 9.93 -12.66 5.83
N GLY A 252 9.79 -13.90 6.29
CA GLY A 252 9.92 -14.27 7.70
C GLY A 252 11.07 -15.24 7.94
N GLY A 253 12.17 -14.78 8.54
CA GLY A 253 13.13 -15.70 9.16
C GLY A 253 12.48 -16.31 10.41
N GLU A 254 12.17 -17.60 10.38
CA GLU A 254 11.61 -18.34 11.51
C GLU A 254 12.53 -18.21 12.74
N ARG A 255 12.00 -17.60 13.80
CA ARG A 255 12.64 -17.50 15.12
C ARG A 255 12.27 -18.76 15.91
N GLU A 256 13.02 -19.84 15.71
CA GLU A 256 12.95 -21.02 16.57
C GLU A 256 13.63 -20.76 17.93
N ASP A 257 12.87 -21.09 18.98
CA ASP A 257 13.30 -21.56 20.30
C ASP A 257 14.05 -20.60 21.22
N LEU A 258 13.37 -19.51 21.61
CA LEU A 258 13.47 -19.00 22.98
C LEU A 258 12.06 -19.08 23.56
N GLU A 259 11.90 -19.84 24.65
CA GLU A 259 10.68 -20.05 25.45
C GLU A 259 9.51 -19.12 25.09
N GLU A 260 8.47 -19.71 24.48
CA GLU A 260 7.24 -19.05 24.03
C GLU A 260 6.42 -18.49 25.21
N GLY A 261 6.84 -17.35 25.73
CA GLY A 261 5.98 -16.43 26.46
C GLY A 261 5.39 -15.42 25.48
N SER A 262 4.16 -15.66 25.01
CA SER A 262 3.23 -14.69 24.37
C SER A 262 3.81 -13.28 24.13
N GLU A 263 4.63 -13.11 23.08
CA GLU A 263 5.14 -11.79 22.68
C GLU A 263 3.96 -10.96 22.12
N GLY A 264 3.45 -10.02 22.93
CA GLY A 264 2.35 -9.12 22.56
C GLY A 264 2.70 -8.19 21.39
N GLU A 265 1.72 -7.45 20.86
CA GLU A 265 1.91 -6.51 19.74
C GLU A 265 3.10 -5.55 19.91
N GLY A 266 3.44 -5.19 21.15
CA GLY A 266 4.63 -4.39 21.47
C GLY A 266 5.95 -5.03 21.02
N ALA A 267 6.14 -6.34 21.24
CA ALA A 267 7.36 -7.04 20.83
C ALA A 267 7.49 -7.15 19.30
N ARG A 268 6.36 -7.28 18.59
CA ARG A 268 6.33 -7.26 17.12
C ARG A 268 6.72 -5.89 16.56
N MET A 269 6.16 -4.81 17.13
CA MET A 269 6.55 -3.45 16.75
C MET A 269 8.01 -3.17 17.07
N GLU A 270 8.50 -3.62 18.22
CA GLU A 270 9.90 -3.47 18.60
C GLU A 270 10.84 -4.22 17.63
N GLY A 271 10.48 -5.44 17.21
CA GLY A 271 11.24 -6.19 16.20
C GLY A 271 11.23 -5.53 14.82
N ALA A 272 10.13 -4.88 14.41
CA ALA A 272 10.08 -4.11 13.17
C ALA A 272 10.98 -2.87 13.24
N LEU A 273 10.94 -2.14 14.35
CA LEU A 273 11.81 -0.97 14.58
C LEU A 273 13.30 -1.37 14.57
N ARG A 274 13.68 -2.45 15.26
CA ARG A 274 15.06 -2.97 15.26
C ARG A 274 15.53 -3.30 13.84
N ARG A 275 14.70 -3.97 13.03
CA ARG A 275 15.00 -4.29 11.63
C ARG A 275 15.12 -3.06 10.74
N ALA A 276 14.23 -2.07 10.88
CA ALA A 276 14.32 -0.82 10.15
C ALA A 276 15.64 -0.10 10.46
N ARG A 277 16.04 -0.04 11.74
CA ARG A 277 17.33 0.51 12.16
C ARG A 277 18.50 -0.27 11.55
N ALA A 278 18.48 -1.60 11.61
CA ALA A 278 19.51 -2.43 10.99
C ALA A 278 19.63 -2.17 9.48
N ALA A 279 18.51 -2.00 8.77
CA ALA A 279 18.52 -1.65 7.34
C ALA A 279 19.15 -0.27 7.07
N THR A 280 18.86 0.74 7.90
CA THR A 280 19.52 2.06 7.76
C THR A 280 21.03 1.99 7.98
N VAL A 281 21.49 1.15 8.92
CA VAL A 281 22.93 0.92 9.18
C VAL A 281 23.60 0.18 8.03
N ALA A 282 22.98 -0.88 7.55
CA ALA A 282 23.43 -1.64 6.38
C ALA A 282 23.66 -0.71 5.17
N ALA A 283 22.63 0.06 4.81
CA ALA A 283 22.70 1.00 3.69
C ALA A 283 23.74 2.11 3.91
N GLN A 284 23.94 2.56 5.14
CA GLN A 284 25.00 3.53 5.47
C GLN A 284 26.38 2.93 5.25
N ARG A 285 26.62 1.73 5.77
CA ARG A 285 27.91 1.06 5.64
C ARG A 285 28.24 0.75 4.18
N GLU A 286 27.26 0.30 3.41
CA GLU A 286 27.43 0.09 1.97
C GLU A 286 27.87 1.39 1.27
N ARG A 287 27.23 2.53 1.55
CA ARG A 287 27.67 3.83 1.01
C ARG A 287 29.08 4.20 1.45
N LYS A 288 29.40 4.01 2.72
CA LYS A 288 30.72 4.31 3.30
C LYS A 288 31.81 3.33 2.85
N ALA A 289 31.46 2.14 2.40
CA ALA A 289 32.42 1.16 1.89
C ALA A 289 32.86 1.49 0.46
N ARG A 290 32.09 2.28 -0.29
CA ARG A 290 32.40 2.63 -1.68
C ARG A 290 33.81 3.18 -1.85
N GLY A 291 34.51 2.65 -2.85
CA GLY A 291 35.89 3.02 -3.16
C GLY A 291 36.95 2.57 -2.14
N THR A 292 36.63 1.58 -1.31
CA THR A 292 37.59 0.93 -0.39
C THR A 292 37.79 -0.54 -0.77
N PRO A 293 38.76 -1.24 -0.18
CA PRO A 293 38.85 -2.69 -0.31
C PRO A 293 37.57 -3.43 0.14
N TRP A 294 36.74 -2.81 0.99
CA TRP A 294 35.48 -3.38 1.46
C TRP A 294 34.30 -3.22 0.47
N ASP A 295 34.49 -2.49 -0.62
CA ASP A 295 33.52 -2.35 -1.73
C ASP A 295 33.48 -3.59 -2.64
N ASP A 296 34.43 -4.51 -2.46
CA ASP A 296 34.49 -5.76 -3.24
C ASP A 296 33.22 -6.60 -3.02
N ALA A 297 32.70 -7.18 -4.11
CA ALA A 297 31.55 -8.09 -4.08
C ALA A 297 31.74 -9.26 -3.09
N LYS A 298 32.99 -9.66 -2.84
CA LYS A 298 33.39 -10.63 -1.82
C LYS A 298 32.86 -10.29 -0.42
N TYR A 299 32.77 -9.00 -0.08
CA TYR A 299 32.31 -8.51 1.21
C TYR A 299 30.86 -8.03 1.21
N ALA A 300 30.15 -8.08 0.08
CA ALA A 300 28.80 -7.53 -0.07
C ALA A 300 27.82 -8.06 0.99
N ALA A 301 27.94 -9.34 1.36
CA ALA A 301 27.08 -9.95 2.36
C ALA A 301 27.23 -9.32 3.76
N ALA A 302 28.33 -8.61 4.06
CA ALA A 302 28.53 -7.90 5.33
C ALA A 302 27.56 -6.72 5.50
N PHE A 303 26.98 -6.24 4.39
CA PHE A 303 26.01 -5.14 4.38
C PHE A 303 24.57 -5.65 4.35
N LEU A 304 24.32 -6.95 4.53
CA LEU A 304 22.97 -7.47 4.74
C LEU A 304 22.40 -6.99 6.08
N VAL A 305 21.08 -6.80 6.14
CA VAL A 305 20.36 -6.41 7.36
C VAL A 305 20.65 -7.38 8.51
N ASN A 306 20.65 -8.68 8.21
CA ASN A 306 20.88 -9.77 9.18
C ASN A 306 22.33 -9.87 9.68
N ALA A 307 23.29 -9.23 9.00
CA ALA A 307 24.68 -9.17 9.46
C ALA A 307 24.93 -8.00 10.43
N GLN A 308 24.02 -7.00 10.44
CA GLN A 308 24.10 -5.86 11.34
C GLN A 308 23.82 -6.25 12.79
N SER A 309 24.33 -5.46 13.72
CA SER A 309 23.95 -5.59 15.14
C SER A 309 22.57 -4.98 15.37
N ASP A 310 21.80 -5.58 16.28
CA ASP A 310 20.62 -4.93 16.84
C ASP A 310 21.03 -3.66 17.60
N ASN A 311 20.34 -2.56 17.30
CA ASN A 311 20.49 -1.28 17.98
C ASN A 311 19.31 -1.10 18.93
N GLU A 312 19.55 -1.37 20.20
CA GLU A 312 18.59 -1.17 21.28
C GLU A 312 18.60 0.30 21.70
N ASP A 313 17.49 0.80 22.26
CA ASP A 313 17.48 2.14 22.86
C ASP A 313 18.39 2.15 24.10
N GLU A 314 19.18 3.23 24.30
CA GLU A 314 20.04 3.35 25.49
C GLU A 314 19.20 3.33 26.78
N TYR A 315 18.01 3.92 26.72
CA TYR A 315 17.03 3.97 27.80
C TYR A 315 15.73 3.34 27.31
N LYS A 316 15.07 2.55 28.17
CA LYS A 316 13.72 2.06 27.87
C LYS A 316 12.73 3.23 27.82
N GLU A 317 11.59 2.99 27.18
CA GLU A 317 10.50 3.96 27.15
C GLU A 317 10.09 4.37 28.58
N GLY A 318 10.10 5.67 28.87
CA GLY A 318 9.83 6.22 30.19
C GLY A 318 11.02 6.30 31.16
N GLU A 319 12.15 5.65 30.87
CA GLU A 319 13.35 5.66 31.73
C GLU A 319 14.40 6.70 31.31
N ARG A 320 14.19 7.37 30.17
CA ARG A 320 15.14 8.38 29.67
C ARG A 320 15.14 9.63 30.56
N PRO A 321 16.30 10.05 31.11
CA PRO A 321 16.40 11.29 31.87
C PRO A 321 15.97 12.52 31.04
N PRO A 322 15.26 13.50 31.64
CA PRO A 322 14.92 14.75 30.96
C PRO A 322 16.17 15.44 30.40
N GLY A 323 16.16 15.77 29.11
CA GLY A 323 17.28 16.45 28.43
C GLY A 323 18.39 15.53 27.90
N ALA A 324 18.34 14.21 28.17
CA ALA A 324 19.29 13.27 27.57
C ALA A 324 19.01 13.10 26.06
N PRO A 325 20.04 13.15 25.19
CA PRO A 325 19.86 12.91 23.76
C PRO A 325 19.38 11.48 23.50
N ILE A 326 18.62 11.28 22.41
CA ILE A 326 18.30 9.92 21.95
C ILE A 326 19.60 9.30 21.44
N ARG A 327 19.92 8.12 21.97
CA ARG A 327 21.10 7.33 21.64
C ARG A 327 20.72 5.88 21.53
N TYR A 328 21.40 5.16 20.66
CA TYR A 328 21.22 3.72 20.51
C TYR A 328 22.43 2.98 21.07
N LYS A 329 22.17 1.90 21.81
CA LYS A 329 23.19 0.98 22.28
C LYS A 329 23.42 -0.10 21.24
N ARG A 330 24.59 -0.06 20.61
CA ARG A 330 25.03 -1.05 19.63
C ARG A 330 25.73 -2.19 20.36
N ARG A 331 25.24 -3.42 20.22
CA ARG A 331 25.87 -4.59 20.85
C ARG A 331 26.39 -5.55 19.78
N ARG A 332 27.65 -5.99 19.90
CA ARG A 332 28.23 -6.96 18.97
C ARG A 332 27.74 -8.37 19.32
N PRO A 333 27.22 -9.15 18.36
CA PRO A 333 26.95 -10.57 18.59
C PRO A 333 28.24 -11.35 18.81
N GLY A 334 28.26 -12.23 19.82
CA GLY A 334 29.46 -12.99 20.20
C GLY A 334 30.02 -13.92 19.10
N TRP A 335 29.18 -14.30 18.13
CA TRP A 335 29.56 -15.13 16.98
C TRP A 335 30.34 -14.38 15.89
N ARG A 336 30.32 -13.04 15.87
CA ARG A 336 30.90 -12.24 14.78
C ARG A 336 32.42 -12.40 14.69
N SER A 337 32.94 -12.75 13.51
CA SER A 337 34.38 -12.90 13.24
C SER A 337 35.15 -11.60 13.47
N THR A 338 36.46 -11.72 13.69
CA THR A 338 37.35 -10.55 13.85
C THR A 338 37.42 -9.74 12.56
N LEU A 339 37.46 -10.41 11.40
CA LEU A 339 37.50 -9.77 10.09
C LEU A 339 36.23 -8.93 9.81
N LEU A 340 35.04 -9.47 10.10
CA LEU A 340 33.80 -8.71 9.94
C LEU A 340 33.74 -7.50 10.88
N GLN A 341 34.26 -7.64 12.10
CA GLN A 341 34.30 -6.51 13.03
C GLN A 341 35.28 -5.43 12.56
N GLN A 342 36.46 -5.81 12.07
CA GLN A 342 37.43 -4.89 11.49
C GLN A 342 36.82 -4.11 10.31
N LEU A 343 36.13 -4.81 9.40
CA LEU A 343 35.40 -4.17 8.29
C LEU A 343 34.43 -3.11 8.83
N TYR A 344 33.62 -3.44 9.84
CA TYR A 344 32.68 -2.47 10.39
C TYR A 344 33.35 -1.30 11.10
N ASP A 345 34.44 -1.53 11.83
CA ASP A 345 35.15 -0.47 12.53
C ASP A 345 35.80 0.51 11.54
N GLU A 346 36.44 -0.01 10.48
CA GLU A 346 37.02 0.82 9.42
C GLU A 346 35.95 1.59 8.64
N VAL A 347 34.85 0.94 8.25
CA VAL A 347 33.75 1.59 7.51
C VAL A 347 33.03 2.62 8.38
N ASP A 348 32.76 2.32 9.65
CA ASP A 348 32.05 3.23 10.55
C ASP A 348 32.89 4.49 10.87
N ALA A 349 34.22 4.36 10.96
CA ALA A 349 35.15 5.47 11.20
C ALA A 349 35.23 6.49 10.04
N ARG A 350 34.85 6.10 8.82
CA ARG A 350 34.86 7.01 7.67
C ARG A 350 33.71 8.03 7.76
N PRO A 351 33.91 9.28 7.29
CA PRO A 351 32.79 10.20 7.10
C PRO A 351 31.82 9.65 6.04
N ASP A 352 30.51 9.85 6.25
CA ASP A 352 29.50 9.46 5.26
C ASP A 352 29.61 10.38 4.03
N PRO A 353 29.70 9.84 2.80
CA PRO A 353 29.76 10.67 1.59
C PRO A 353 28.47 11.49 1.36
N THR A 354 27.36 11.17 2.06
CA THR A 354 26.10 11.91 1.98
C THR A 354 25.79 12.61 3.33
N PRO A 355 26.16 13.88 3.51
CA PRO A 355 26.09 14.55 4.82
C PRO A 355 24.66 14.75 5.35
N ASP A 356 23.67 14.94 4.46
CA ASP A 356 22.28 15.13 4.87
C ASP A 356 21.70 13.86 5.53
N LYS A 357 22.04 12.69 4.98
CA LYS A 357 21.65 11.40 5.56
C LYS A 357 22.44 11.10 6.84
N ALA A 358 23.65 11.63 6.98
CA ALA A 358 24.45 11.50 8.19
C ALA A 358 23.85 12.29 9.37
N ARG A 359 23.33 13.50 9.13
CA ARG A 359 22.68 14.32 10.17
C ARG A 359 21.41 13.68 10.74
N MET A 360 20.73 12.85 9.96
CA MET A 360 19.55 12.09 10.40
C MET A 360 19.90 10.86 11.25
N MET A 361 21.18 10.51 11.37
CA MET A 361 21.61 9.34 12.13
C MET A 361 21.74 9.67 13.61
N VAL A 362 21.03 8.90 14.42
CA VAL A 362 21.13 8.92 15.87
C VAL A 362 22.50 8.37 16.29
N GLU A 363 23.11 9.02 17.29
CA GLU A 363 24.39 8.62 17.88
C GLU A 363 24.29 7.20 18.47
N ARG A 364 25.35 6.41 18.28
CA ARG A 364 25.40 5.00 18.72
C ARG A 364 26.54 4.82 19.71
N VAL A 365 26.23 4.27 20.87
CA VAL A 365 27.19 3.95 21.92
C VAL A 365 27.45 2.44 21.90
N MET A 366 28.71 2.04 22.02
CA MET A 366 29.07 0.63 22.12
C MET A 366 28.61 0.06 23.46
N GLY A 367 27.76 -0.96 23.40
CA GLY A 367 27.33 -1.75 24.55
C GLY A 367 28.17 -3.01 24.74
N THR A 368 27.86 -3.76 25.79
CA THR A 368 28.46 -5.08 26.04
C THR A 368 28.07 -6.07 24.95
N ASP A 369 29.00 -6.95 24.60
CA ASP A 369 28.76 -8.01 23.63
C ASP A 369 27.58 -8.90 24.05
N LEU A 370 26.88 -9.40 23.05
CA LEU A 370 25.76 -10.32 23.21
C LEU A 370 26.30 -11.75 23.10
N GLU A 371 26.64 -12.32 24.24
CA GLU A 371 27.02 -13.73 24.34
C GLU A 371 25.80 -14.63 24.08
N ARG A 372 26.04 -15.82 23.53
CA ARG A 372 25.04 -16.90 23.31
C ARG A 372 23.92 -16.60 22.29
N ILE A 373 23.90 -15.44 21.64
CA ILE A 373 22.97 -15.20 20.53
C ILE A 373 23.37 -16.05 19.32
N LYS A 374 22.38 -16.60 18.61
CA LYS A 374 22.56 -17.32 17.35
C LYS A 374 22.31 -16.38 16.15
N PRO A 375 22.98 -16.56 15.00
CA PRO A 375 22.59 -15.87 13.77
C PRO A 375 21.12 -16.18 13.41
N PRO A 376 20.38 -15.22 12.83
CA PRO A 376 18.99 -15.43 12.44
C PRO A 376 18.90 -16.46 11.31
N LYS A 377 17.84 -17.29 11.32
CA LYS A 377 17.52 -18.13 10.16
C LYS A 377 17.09 -17.23 8.99
N ALA A 378 17.62 -17.50 7.80
CA ALA A 378 17.29 -16.68 6.63
C ALA A 378 17.42 -17.47 5.32
N LEU A 379 16.72 -16.97 4.31
CA LEU A 379 17.00 -17.34 2.92
C LEU A 379 18.44 -16.97 2.55
N LEU A 380 19.03 -17.71 1.62
CA LEU A 380 20.43 -17.63 1.22
C LEU A 380 20.85 -16.21 0.87
N LYS A 381 19.99 -15.44 0.19
CA LYS A 381 20.24 -14.02 -0.15
C LYS A 381 20.45 -13.11 1.06
N ASN A 382 19.89 -13.48 2.22
CA ASN A 382 19.91 -12.71 3.46
C ASN A 382 20.65 -13.44 4.59
N ARG A 383 21.32 -14.57 4.29
CA ARG A 383 21.98 -15.40 5.29
C ARG A 383 23.39 -14.89 5.55
N VAL A 384 23.81 -14.96 6.81
CA VAL A 384 25.20 -14.66 7.22
C VAL A 384 26.13 -15.69 6.58
N ARG A 385 27.33 -15.27 6.17
CA ARG A 385 28.34 -16.14 5.54
C ARG A 385 29.31 -16.73 6.56
N ALA A 386 29.98 -17.82 6.24
CA ALA A 386 30.87 -18.52 7.17
C ALA A 386 32.03 -17.63 7.63
N TRP A 387 32.67 -16.87 6.73
CA TRP A 387 33.74 -15.92 7.09
C TRP A 387 33.32 -14.84 8.09
N MET A 388 32.02 -14.57 8.22
CA MET A 388 31.47 -13.59 9.16
C MET A 388 31.33 -14.15 10.58
N VAL A 389 31.46 -15.46 10.74
CA VAL A 389 31.37 -16.17 12.01
C VAL A 389 32.79 -16.53 12.46
N LYS A 390 33.06 -16.48 13.77
CA LYS A 390 34.36 -16.96 14.29
C LYS A 390 34.48 -18.47 14.05
N ASP A 391 35.65 -18.92 13.61
CA ASP A 391 35.91 -20.33 13.30
C ASP A 391 35.62 -21.25 14.49
N ASP A 392 36.04 -20.86 15.70
CA ASP A 392 35.81 -21.64 16.93
C ASP A 392 34.33 -21.75 17.29
N VAL A 393 33.53 -20.73 16.99
CA VAL A 393 32.08 -20.72 17.21
C VAL A 393 31.39 -21.58 16.15
N LEU A 394 31.79 -21.47 14.89
CA LEU A 394 31.21 -22.25 13.80
C LEU A 394 31.54 -23.75 13.93
N GLU A 395 32.75 -24.10 14.37
CA GLU A 395 33.15 -25.48 14.65
C GLU A 395 32.34 -26.13 15.77
N ARG A 396 32.02 -25.37 16.83
CA ARG A 396 31.16 -25.84 17.93
C ARG A 396 29.68 -25.94 17.54
N ASN A 397 29.25 -25.20 16.50
CA ASN A 397 27.87 -25.10 16.06
C ASN A 397 27.74 -25.42 14.57
N ARG A 398 28.19 -26.61 14.16
CA ARG A 398 28.12 -27.07 12.76
C ARG A 398 26.68 -27.12 12.23
N ASP A 399 25.72 -27.31 13.13
CA ASP A 399 24.28 -27.26 12.85
C ASP A 399 23.83 -25.92 12.25
N TRP A 400 24.57 -24.82 12.42
CA TRP A 400 24.21 -23.53 11.84
C TRP A 400 24.29 -23.49 10.31
N LEU A 401 25.19 -24.29 9.71
CA LEU A 401 25.30 -24.44 8.26
C LEU A 401 24.10 -25.21 7.70
N GLU A 402 23.65 -26.24 8.41
CA GLU A 402 22.52 -27.09 8.02
C GLU A 402 21.18 -26.40 8.31
N GLY A 403 21.07 -25.73 9.46
CA GLY A 403 19.87 -25.08 9.98
C GLY A 403 19.53 -23.73 9.35
N ARG A 404 20.07 -23.42 8.17
CA ARG A 404 19.80 -22.19 7.39
C ARG A 404 20.14 -20.88 8.13
N ARG A 405 21.09 -20.91 9.07
CA ARG A 405 21.57 -19.71 9.80
C ARG A 405 22.82 -19.12 9.18
N VAL A 406 23.73 -19.98 8.74
CA VAL A 406 24.99 -19.62 8.08
C VAL A 406 25.04 -20.28 6.71
N ALA A 407 25.49 -19.53 5.70
CA ALA A 407 25.77 -20.04 4.36
C ALA A 407 27.29 -20.16 4.18
N ARG A 408 27.72 -21.08 3.32
CA ARG A 408 29.12 -21.14 2.87
C ARG A 408 29.49 -19.86 2.09
N ASP A 409 30.78 -19.62 1.92
CA ASP A 409 31.27 -18.34 1.43
C ASP A 409 31.19 -18.20 -0.10
N GLY A 410 31.26 -19.32 -0.82
CA GLY A 410 31.17 -19.38 -2.28
C GLY A 410 32.47 -19.06 -3.02
N LYS A 411 32.37 -18.90 -4.35
CA LYS A 411 33.53 -18.82 -5.27
C LYS A 411 34.44 -17.64 -5.00
N LEU A 412 33.88 -16.50 -4.60
CA LEU A 412 34.64 -15.29 -4.31
C LEU A 412 35.58 -15.43 -3.10
N TRP A 413 35.38 -16.47 -2.29
CA TRP A 413 36.23 -16.82 -1.16
C TRP A 413 37.16 -18.01 -1.43
N GLY A 414 37.21 -18.49 -2.69
CA GLY A 414 38.07 -19.60 -3.10
C GLY A 414 37.43 -20.98 -2.95
N GLU A 415 36.12 -21.05 -2.66
CA GLU A 415 35.38 -22.32 -2.73
C GLU A 415 35.08 -22.71 -4.19
N GLU A 416 34.88 -23.99 -4.44
CA GLU A 416 34.65 -24.52 -5.80
C GLU A 416 33.29 -24.05 -6.38
N ASP A 417 32.26 -24.01 -5.52
CA ASP A 417 30.88 -23.70 -5.88
C ASP A 417 30.24 -22.67 -4.97
N ASP A 418 29.43 -21.79 -5.57
CA ASP A 418 28.58 -20.89 -4.79
C ASP A 418 27.49 -21.73 -4.12
N PRO A 419 27.13 -21.45 -2.86
CA PRO A 419 26.06 -22.18 -2.21
C PRO A 419 24.78 -21.98 -2.99
N VAL A 420 24.19 -23.08 -3.44
CA VAL A 420 22.87 -23.09 -4.07
C VAL A 420 21.86 -23.38 -2.98
N GLU A 421 20.79 -22.60 -2.95
CA GLU A 421 19.68 -22.93 -2.08
C GLU A 421 18.98 -24.13 -2.71
N ASP A 422 18.95 -25.27 -1.99
CA ASP A 422 18.10 -26.39 -2.39
C ASP A 422 16.69 -25.85 -2.47
N THR A 423 16.26 -25.51 -3.68
CA THR A 423 14.85 -25.36 -3.99
C THR A 423 14.32 -26.76 -3.81
N VAL A 424 13.99 -27.11 -2.57
CA VAL A 424 13.14 -28.26 -2.28
C VAL A 424 11.91 -27.93 -3.10
N LYS A 425 11.83 -28.53 -4.29
CA LYS A 425 10.63 -28.57 -5.09
C LYS A 425 9.69 -29.34 -4.18
N ARG A 426 8.99 -28.62 -3.29
CA ARG A 426 7.89 -29.17 -2.52
C ARG A 426 7.08 -29.90 -3.56
N LYS A 427 7.10 -31.24 -3.46
CA LYS A 427 6.40 -32.12 -4.37
C LYS A 427 4.95 -31.73 -4.15
N LYS A 428 4.47 -30.84 -5.02
CA LYS A 428 3.10 -30.37 -5.01
C LYS A 428 2.34 -31.59 -5.47
N ASP A 429 1.98 -32.45 -4.52
CA ASP A 429 1.08 -33.57 -4.74
C ASP A 429 -0.17 -32.95 -5.33
N ARG A 430 -0.25 -33.06 -6.65
CA ARG A 430 -1.32 -32.56 -7.48
C ARG A 430 -2.51 -33.47 -7.23
N GLN A 431 -3.20 -33.22 -6.14
CA GLN A 431 -4.60 -33.60 -6.00
C GLN A 431 -5.36 -32.34 -5.63
N GLY A 432 -5.83 -31.64 -6.67
CA GLY A 432 -6.46 -30.34 -6.56
C GLY A 432 -5.91 -29.41 -7.64
N GLY A 433 -6.55 -29.41 -8.80
CA GLY A 433 -6.23 -28.53 -9.93
C GLY A 433 -6.51 -27.07 -9.61
N GLY A 434 -5.67 -26.45 -8.78
CA GLY A 434 -5.58 -25.01 -8.66
C GLY A 434 -4.99 -24.45 -9.95
N ARG A 435 -5.86 -24.00 -10.86
CA ARG A 435 -5.47 -23.23 -12.05
C ARG A 435 -4.57 -22.09 -11.57
N LYS A 436 -3.29 -22.13 -11.93
CA LYS A 436 -2.45 -20.91 -11.85
C LYS A 436 -3.19 -19.87 -12.69
N ALA A 437 -3.71 -18.83 -12.05
CA ALA A 437 -4.29 -17.69 -12.74
C ALA A 437 -3.23 -17.17 -13.70
N LYS A 438 -3.39 -17.46 -14.99
CA LYS A 438 -2.58 -16.83 -16.03
C LYS A 438 -2.87 -15.34 -15.88
N ARG A 439 -1.81 -14.53 -15.74
CA ARG A 439 -1.91 -13.07 -15.82
C ARG A 439 -2.87 -12.72 -16.95
N PRO A 440 -4.03 -12.08 -16.68
CA PRO A 440 -4.86 -11.59 -17.77
C PRO A 440 -3.99 -10.61 -18.54
N ARG A 441 -3.70 -10.93 -19.81
CA ARG A 441 -3.06 -10.00 -20.71
C ARG A 441 -4.11 -8.93 -20.95
N ALA A 442 -3.95 -7.77 -20.30
CA ALA A 442 -4.86 -6.65 -20.47
C ALA A 442 -4.99 -6.37 -21.97
N ASP A 443 -6.22 -6.41 -22.46
CA ASP A 443 -6.54 -6.17 -23.86
C ASP A 443 -6.30 -4.68 -24.16
N THR A 444 -5.24 -4.39 -24.92
CA THR A 444 -4.86 -3.01 -25.29
C THR A 444 -5.59 -2.51 -26.52
N SER A 445 -6.46 -3.32 -27.13
CA SER A 445 -7.19 -2.94 -28.36
C SER A 445 -8.10 -1.72 -28.16
N ALA A 446 -8.63 -1.51 -26.95
CA ALA A 446 -9.43 -0.34 -26.62
C ALA A 446 -8.62 0.97 -26.64
N ILE A 447 -7.38 0.95 -26.16
CA ILE A 447 -6.45 2.09 -26.19
C ILE A 447 -6.04 2.39 -27.63
N GLU A 448 -5.66 1.35 -28.39
CA GLU A 448 -5.28 1.51 -29.79
C GLU A 448 -6.45 2.08 -30.63
N ALA A 449 -7.69 1.66 -30.35
CA ALA A 449 -8.87 2.21 -30.98
C ALA A 449 -9.17 3.66 -30.54
N ALA A 450 -8.85 4.04 -29.30
CA ALA A 450 -9.00 5.41 -28.80
C ALA A 450 -7.99 6.35 -29.47
N HIS A 451 -6.71 6.00 -29.49
CA HIS A 451 -5.67 6.75 -30.20
C HIS A 451 -6.01 6.91 -31.70
N ALA A 452 -6.54 5.86 -32.34
CA ALA A 452 -6.96 5.93 -33.73
C ALA A 452 -8.12 6.92 -33.96
N ARG A 453 -9.05 7.06 -33.00
CA ARG A 453 -10.13 8.06 -33.07
C ARG A 453 -9.58 9.48 -32.89
N VAL A 454 -8.70 9.70 -31.92
CA VAL A 454 -8.04 11.00 -31.72
C VAL A 454 -7.26 11.40 -32.97
N ALA A 455 -6.42 10.51 -33.49
CA ALA A 455 -5.65 10.75 -34.72
C ALA A 455 -6.54 11.04 -35.94
N LYS A 456 -7.71 10.39 -36.04
CA LYS A 456 -8.68 10.66 -37.12
C LYS A 456 -9.34 12.03 -36.98
N VAL A 457 -9.62 12.47 -35.76
CA VAL A 457 -10.23 13.78 -35.49
C VAL A 457 -9.21 14.91 -35.70
N THR A 458 -7.95 14.69 -35.32
CA THR A 458 -6.89 15.69 -35.50
C THR A 458 -6.26 15.67 -36.90
N GLY A 459 -6.59 14.68 -37.74
CA GLY A 459 -5.94 14.47 -39.03
C GLY A 459 -4.44 14.14 -38.89
N GLY A 460 -4.04 13.57 -37.75
CA GLY A 460 -2.65 13.27 -37.41
C GLY A 460 -1.84 14.44 -36.87
N ILE A 461 -2.47 15.62 -36.68
CA ILE A 461 -1.83 16.78 -36.03
C ILE A 461 -1.85 16.55 -34.51
N HIS A 462 -0.77 16.92 -33.83
CA HIS A 462 -0.73 16.82 -32.37
C HIS A 462 -1.76 17.78 -31.74
N PRO A 463 -2.56 17.33 -30.75
CA PRO A 463 -3.58 18.16 -30.09
C PRO A 463 -3.08 19.53 -29.63
N ASP A 464 -1.90 19.60 -29.01
CA ASP A 464 -1.28 20.86 -28.55
C ASP A 464 -1.18 21.93 -29.65
N VAL A 465 -0.88 21.54 -30.89
CA VAL A 465 -0.76 22.46 -32.02
C VAL A 465 -2.12 23.05 -32.42
N ILE A 466 -3.22 22.31 -32.17
CA ILE A 466 -4.58 22.79 -32.40
C ILE A 466 -4.99 23.80 -31.32
N PHE A 467 -4.53 23.61 -30.08
CA PHE A 467 -4.79 24.55 -28.99
C PHE A 467 -3.96 25.83 -29.10
N ASP A 468 -2.70 25.73 -29.52
CA ASP A 468 -1.84 26.91 -29.76
C ASP A 468 -2.43 27.86 -30.82
N ALA A 469 -3.20 27.32 -31.78
CA ALA A 469 -3.88 28.11 -32.81
C ALA A 469 -5.15 28.85 -32.32
N LEU A 470 -5.56 28.64 -31.06
CA LEU A 470 -6.64 29.40 -30.41
C LEU A 470 -6.12 30.58 -29.58
N ASP A 471 -4.85 30.53 -29.17
CA ASP A 471 -4.22 31.54 -28.31
C ASP A 471 -3.59 32.70 -29.11
N GLY A 472 -3.51 32.58 -30.44
CA GLY A 472 -3.03 33.62 -31.37
C GLY A 472 -4.14 34.19 -32.24
#